data_AF-A0AA40FTS9-F1
#
_entry.id   AF-A0AA40FTS9-F1
#
_cell.length_a   1.000
_cell.length_b   1.000
_cell.length_c   1.000
_cell.angle_alpha   90.00
_cell.angle_beta   90.00
_cell.angle_gamma   90.00
#
_symmetry.space_group_name_H-M   'P 1'
#
loop_
_entity.id
_entity.type
_entity.pdbx_description
1 polymer ?
#
loop_
_entity_poly.entity_id
_entity_poly.type
_entity_poly.pdbx_seq_one_letter_code
_entity_poly.pdbx_strand_id
1 'polypeptide(L)'
;METSILNAAHERQRRAEALLEEGRFEEAAKCHETVASLLSDAHAQLESNFVHLKTPGLSSQTPPVVISSFHSFITLESLALQQDYHKRQAAVVRMKQAEYEEYKATLENQKREILSKQTPKQVEKDASELTNDKFDVSLRQAIYKTIEEQDSLLTLISVPNNEDKAFKYPKDAVTVIEELKTVNCQLRCLVGTLLSQLEAKEEEVRQLTEQLHAVNLNDDSRLDTHSLRLAPLPPLTPLEMPLFDFTST
;
A
#
# COMPACT_ATOMS: atom_id res chain seq x y z
N MET A 1 -31.18 -24.24 -10.65
CA MET A 1 -30.58 -23.72 -9.40
C MET A 1 -29.22 -23.05 -9.65
N GLU A 2 -28.44 -23.48 -10.65
CA GLU A 2 -27.12 -22.92 -11.03
C GLU A 2 -27.15 -21.40 -11.32
N THR A 3 -28.22 -20.90 -11.93
CA THR A 3 -28.39 -19.47 -12.25
C THR A 3 -28.37 -18.57 -11.01
N SER A 4 -28.81 -19.07 -9.85
CA SER A 4 -28.81 -18.29 -8.62
C SER A 4 -27.41 -18.13 -8.03
N ILE A 5 -26.54 -19.15 -8.15
CA ILE A 5 -25.18 -19.13 -7.59
C ILE A 5 -24.29 -18.22 -8.44
N LEU A 6 -24.39 -18.32 -9.77
CA LEU A 6 -23.64 -17.49 -10.69
C LEU A 6 -24.08 -16.01 -10.61
N ASN A 7 -25.38 -15.74 -10.46
CA ASN A 7 -25.86 -14.38 -10.25
C ASN A 7 -25.33 -13.78 -8.93
N ALA A 8 -25.32 -14.56 -7.85
CA ALA A 8 -24.76 -14.12 -6.57
C ALA A 8 -23.24 -13.86 -6.64
N ALA A 9 -22.51 -14.64 -7.46
CA ALA A 9 -21.10 -14.43 -7.74
C ALA A 9 -20.87 -13.09 -8.47
N HIS A 10 -21.61 -12.80 -9.54
CA HIS A 10 -21.48 -11.54 -10.27
C HIS A 10 -21.92 -10.31 -9.45
N GLU A 11 -22.94 -10.44 -8.60
CA GLU A 11 -23.32 -9.38 -7.66
C GLU A 11 -22.17 -9.04 -6.71
N ARG A 12 -21.53 -10.07 -6.14
CA ARG A 12 -20.38 -9.88 -5.26
C ARG A 12 -19.15 -9.34 -5.98
N GLN A 13 -18.95 -9.68 -7.25
CA GLN A 13 -17.90 -9.08 -8.07
C GLN A 13 -18.12 -7.57 -8.22
N ARG A 14 -19.32 -7.13 -8.62
CA ARG A 14 -19.62 -5.68 -8.72
C ARG A 14 -19.45 -4.96 -7.38
N ARG A 15 -19.82 -5.62 -6.28
CA ARG A 15 -19.62 -5.09 -4.94
C ARG A 15 -18.13 -4.96 -4.59
N ALA A 16 -17.29 -5.91 -5.00
CA ALA A 16 -15.85 -5.85 -4.79
C ALA A 16 -15.25 -4.64 -5.53
N GLU A 17 -15.67 -4.40 -6.77
CA GLU A 17 -15.24 -3.25 -7.57
C GLU A 17 -15.61 -1.91 -6.89
N ALA A 18 -16.85 -1.78 -6.39
CA ALA A 18 -17.26 -0.59 -5.63
C ALA A 18 -16.42 -0.37 -4.36
N LEU A 19 -16.08 -1.44 -3.64
CA LEU A 19 -15.23 -1.37 -2.44
C LEU A 19 -13.77 -1.00 -2.76
N LEU A 20 -13.27 -1.37 -3.95
CA LEU A 20 -11.93 -0.95 -4.40
C LEU A 20 -11.88 0.56 -4.68
N GLU A 21 -12.93 1.11 -5.30
CA GLU A 21 -13.06 2.56 -5.51
C GLU A 21 -13.15 3.34 -4.17
N GLU A 22 -13.78 2.74 -3.15
CA GLU A 22 -13.81 3.29 -1.78
C GLU A 22 -12.49 3.11 -1.00
N GLY A 23 -11.49 2.41 -1.55
CA GLY A 23 -10.22 2.12 -0.88
C GLY A 23 -10.31 1.05 0.23
N ARG A 24 -11.40 0.28 0.28
CA ARG A 24 -11.67 -0.77 1.28
C ARG A 24 -11.15 -2.12 0.80
N PHE A 25 -9.82 -2.24 0.70
CA PHE A 25 -9.14 -3.42 0.12
C PHE A 25 -9.47 -4.74 0.83
N GLU A 26 -9.54 -4.75 2.16
CA GLU A 26 -9.85 -5.95 2.97
C GLU A 26 -11.22 -6.56 2.60
N GLU A 27 -12.23 -5.71 2.45
CA GLU A 27 -13.59 -6.15 2.12
C GLU A 27 -13.73 -6.55 0.66
N ALA A 28 -13.04 -5.84 -0.24
CA ALA A 28 -12.95 -6.20 -1.64
C ALA A 28 -12.29 -7.57 -1.84
N ALA A 29 -11.20 -7.85 -1.13
CA ALA A 29 -10.54 -9.15 -1.15
C ALA A 29 -11.48 -10.27 -0.69
N LYS A 30 -12.19 -10.08 0.42
CA LYS A 30 -13.19 -11.03 0.92
C LYS A 30 -14.31 -11.27 -0.09
N CYS A 31 -14.76 -10.22 -0.80
CA CYS A 31 -15.75 -10.38 -1.86
C CYS A 31 -15.22 -11.30 -2.97
N HIS A 32 -13.99 -11.11 -3.46
CA HIS A 32 -13.39 -12.01 -4.46
C HIS A 32 -13.20 -13.45 -3.96
N GLU A 33 -12.86 -13.64 -2.68
CA GLU A 33 -12.78 -14.98 -2.09
C GLU A 33 -14.14 -15.68 -2.04
N THR A 34 -15.18 -14.95 -1.63
CA THR A 34 -16.55 -15.50 -1.62
C THR A 34 -17.06 -15.79 -3.03
N VAL A 35 -16.63 -15.04 -4.04
CA VAL A 35 -16.93 -15.37 -5.44
C VAL A 35 -16.22 -16.67 -5.84
N ALA A 36 -14.94 -16.83 -5.49
CA ALA A 36 -14.19 -18.05 -5.77
C ALA A 36 -14.79 -19.29 -5.07
N SER A 37 -15.36 -19.14 -3.87
CA SER A 37 -16.07 -20.23 -3.19
C SER A 37 -17.37 -20.59 -3.90
N LEU A 38 -18.19 -19.59 -4.27
CA LEU A 38 -19.44 -19.82 -5.00
C LEU A 38 -19.22 -20.48 -6.37
N LEU A 39 -18.17 -20.07 -7.09
CA LEU A 39 -17.77 -20.71 -8.36
C LEU A 39 -17.27 -22.14 -8.14
N SER A 40 -16.60 -22.42 -7.01
CA SER A 40 -16.21 -23.78 -6.62
C SER A 40 -17.43 -24.68 -6.40
N ASP A 41 -18.44 -24.16 -5.72
CA ASP A 41 -19.67 -24.89 -5.43
C ASP A 41 -20.46 -25.17 -6.70
N ALA A 42 -20.53 -24.18 -7.61
CA ALA A 42 -21.14 -24.35 -8.92
C ALA A 42 -20.40 -25.40 -9.77
N HIS A 43 -19.07 -25.37 -9.74
CA HIS A 43 -18.23 -26.36 -10.42
C HIS A 43 -18.50 -27.78 -9.89
N ALA A 44 -18.48 -27.97 -8.57
CA ALA A 44 -18.73 -29.27 -7.95
C ALA A 44 -20.15 -29.81 -8.23
N GLN A 45 -21.16 -28.94 -8.24
CA GLN A 45 -22.53 -29.33 -8.62
C GLN A 45 -22.58 -29.81 -10.07
N LEU A 46 -21.96 -29.08 -10.99
CA LEU A 46 -21.95 -29.43 -12.41
C LEU A 46 -21.16 -30.72 -12.67
N GLU A 47 -20.02 -30.93 -12.00
CA GLU A 47 -19.26 -32.18 -12.07
C GLU A 47 -20.08 -33.37 -11.57
N SER A 48 -20.77 -33.22 -10.44
CA SER A 48 -21.61 -34.29 -9.87
C SER A 48 -22.75 -34.70 -10.82
N ASN A 49 -23.38 -33.72 -11.47
CA ASN A 49 -24.42 -33.95 -12.46
C ASN A 49 -23.87 -34.66 -13.71
N PHE A 50 -22.67 -34.30 -14.13
CA PHE A 50 -21.98 -34.92 -15.26
C PHE A 50 -21.63 -36.40 -15.00
N VAL A 51 -21.17 -36.74 -13.80
CA VAL A 51 -20.90 -38.13 -13.41
C VAL A 51 -22.18 -38.97 -13.38
N HIS A 52 -23.30 -38.39 -12.92
CA HIS A 52 -24.60 -39.06 -12.91
C HIS A 52 -25.09 -39.42 -14.33
N LEU A 53 -24.89 -38.52 -15.30
CA LEU A 53 -25.22 -38.73 -16.72
C LEU A 53 -24.39 -39.83 -17.40
N LYS A 54 -23.18 -40.11 -16.89
CA LYS A 54 -22.31 -41.22 -17.36
C LYS A 54 -22.72 -42.59 -16.82
N THR A 55 -23.66 -42.63 -15.87
CA THR A 55 -24.14 -43.86 -15.22
C THR A 55 -25.59 -44.22 -15.60
N PRO A 56 -26.03 -44.15 -16.87
CA PRO A 56 -27.40 -44.55 -17.20
C PRO A 56 -27.43 -46.08 -17.27
N GLY A 57 -28.21 -46.69 -16.37
CA GLY A 57 -28.68 -48.06 -16.57
C GLY A 57 -29.33 -48.17 -17.95
N LEU A 58 -28.97 -49.22 -18.69
CA LEU A 58 -29.43 -49.50 -20.05
C LEU A 58 -30.96 -49.35 -20.18
N SER A 59 -31.46 -48.25 -20.77
CA SER A 59 -32.78 -48.22 -21.40
C SER A 59 -32.97 -47.04 -22.35
N SER A 60 -33.09 -47.39 -23.63
CA SER A 60 -33.79 -46.73 -24.74
C SER A 60 -33.53 -45.24 -25.10
N GLN A 61 -32.92 -45.09 -26.29
CA GLN A 61 -33.27 -44.16 -27.39
C GLN A 61 -33.59 -42.68 -27.05
N THR A 62 -32.58 -41.80 -27.15
CA THR A 62 -32.72 -40.42 -27.67
C THR A 62 -31.33 -39.82 -27.99
N PRO A 63 -31.08 -39.27 -29.20
CA PRO A 63 -29.89 -38.44 -29.45
C PRO A 63 -30.20 -36.96 -29.14
N PRO A 64 -29.75 -36.47 -27.97
CA PRO A 64 -29.05 -35.17 -27.91
C PRO A 64 -27.86 -35.14 -26.91
N VAL A 65 -27.46 -36.30 -26.36
CA VAL A 65 -26.53 -36.40 -25.21
C VAL A 65 -25.12 -35.88 -25.50
N VAL A 66 -24.64 -36.01 -26.75
CA VAL A 66 -23.25 -35.68 -27.11
C VAL A 66 -23.00 -34.16 -27.07
N ILE A 67 -23.93 -33.34 -27.56
CA ILE A 67 -23.78 -31.87 -27.58
C ILE A 67 -23.83 -31.30 -26.17
N SER A 68 -24.70 -31.84 -25.30
CA SER A 68 -24.75 -31.48 -23.87
C SER A 68 -23.45 -31.81 -23.13
N SER A 69 -22.78 -32.90 -23.50
CA SER A 69 -21.51 -33.30 -22.88
C SER A 69 -20.36 -32.34 -23.21
N PHE A 70 -20.26 -31.89 -24.46
CA PHE A 70 -19.23 -30.92 -24.84
C PHE A 70 -19.47 -29.55 -24.21
N HIS A 71 -20.72 -29.09 -24.20
CA HIS A 71 -21.06 -27.83 -23.54
C HIS A 71 -20.76 -27.88 -22.04
N SER A 72 -21.10 -28.99 -21.36
CA SER A 72 -20.79 -29.18 -19.94
C SER A 72 -19.28 -29.13 -19.64
N PHE A 73 -18.44 -29.69 -20.52
CA PHE A 73 -16.99 -29.64 -20.36
C PHE A 73 -16.46 -28.20 -20.50
N ILE A 74 -16.93 -27.46 -21.51
CA ILE A 74 -16.58 -26.05 -21.72
C ILE A 74 -17.02 -25.21 -20.52
N THR A 75 -18.21 -25.46 -19.97
CA THR A 75 -18.72 -24.71 -18.81
C THR A 75 -17.88 -25.00 -17.56
N LEU A 76 -17.45 -26.24 -17.33
CA LEU A 76 -16.58 -26.60 -16.21
C LEU A 76 -15.22 -25.90 -16.32
N GLU A 77 -14.59 -25.95 -17.49
CA GLU A 77 -13.33 -25.26 -17.74
C GLU A 77 -13.48 -23.74 -17.55
N SER A 78 -14.57 -23.15 -18.06
CA SER A 78 -14.86 -21.72 -17.89
C SER A 78 -15.02 -21.33 -16.42
N LEU A 79 -15.75 -22.13 -15.62
CA LEU A 79 -15.92 -21.89 -14.18
C LEU A 79 -14.60 -22.03 -13.42
N ALA A 80 -13.75 -22.99 -13.78
CA ALA A 80 -12.44 -23.17 -13.18
C ALA A 80 -11.53 -21.96 -13.45
N LEU A 81 -11.52 -21.45 -14.68
CA LEU A 81 -10.77 -20.25 -15.06
C LEU A 81 -11.27 -19.00 -14.32
N GLN A 82 -12.59 -18.81 -14.20
CA GLN A 82 -13.16 -17.70 -13.43
C GLN A 82 -12.83 -17.79 -11.94
N GLN A 83 -12.88 -19.00 -11.37
CA GLN A 83 -12.50 -19.22 -9.98
C GLN A 83 -11.06 -18.81 -9.74
N ASP A 84 -10.15 -19.26 -10.61
CA ASP A 84 -8.73 -18.96 -10.50
C ASP A 84 -8.45 -17.46 -10.69
N TYR A 85 -9.12 -16.80 -11.64
CA TYR A 85 -9.10 -15.34 -11.78
C TYR A 85 -9.44 -14.65 -10.45
N HIS A 86 -10.53 -15.03 -9.79
CA HIS A 86 -10.94 -14.40 -8.53
C HIS A 86 -10.00 -14.72 -7.35
N LYS A 87 -9.36 -15.91 -7.34
CA LYS A 87 -8.29 -16.21 -6.36
C LYS A 87 -7.09 -15.30 -6.56
N ARG A 88 -6.64 -15.11 -7.80
CA ARG A 88 -5.54 -14.19 -8.12
C ARG A 88 -5.92 -12.74 -7.80
N GLN A 89 -7.14 -12.33 -8.14
CA GLN A 89 -7.64 -10.98 -7.84
C GLN A 89 -7.66 -10.71 -6.34
N ALA A 90 -8.12 -11.65 -5.52
CA ALA A 90 -8.07 -11.53 -4.06
C ALA A 90 -6.63 -11.37 -3.55
N ALA A 91 -5.66 -12.12 -4.10
CA ALA A 91 -4.25 -12.00 -3.74
C ALA A 91 -3.68 -10.63 -4.12
N VAL A 92 -3.96 -10.13 -5.32
CA VAL A 92 -3.52 -8.79 -5.77
C VAL A 92 -4.09 -7.69 -4.87
N VAL A 93 -5.37 -7.77 -4.52
CA VAL A 93 -6.01 -6.79 -3.64
C VAL A 93 -5.39 -6.80 -2.25
N ARG A 94 -5.07 -7.99 -1.68
CA ARG A 94 -4.35 -8.08 -0.40
C ARG A 94 -2.93 -7.52 -0.47
N MET A 95 -2.25 -7.71 -1.59
CA MET A 95 -0.91 -7.15 -1.78
C MET A 95 -0.96 -5.62 -1.78
N LYS A 96 -1.91 -5.04 -2.52
CA LYS A 96 -2.17 -3.59 -2.49
C LYS A 96 -2.53 -3.07 -1.09
N GLN A 97 -3.30 -3.83 -0.33
CA GLN A 97 -3.62 -3.50 1.06
C GLN A 97 -2.36 -3.43 1.92
N ALA A 98 -1.50 -4.46 1.85
CA ALA A 98 -0.27 -4.52 2.63
C ALA A 98 0.67 -3.34 2.30
N GLU A 99 0.84 -3.03 1.01
CA GLU A 99 1.61 -1.87 0.54
C GLU A 99 1.07 -0.55 1.12
N TYR A 100 -0.26 -0.37 1.11
CA TYR A 100 -0.90 0.82 1.66
C TYR A 100 -0.73 0.93 3.19
N GLU A 101 -0.86 -0.18 3.91
CA GLU A 101 -0.68 -0.24 5.35
C GLU A 101 0.78 0.04 5.76
N GLU A 102 1.76 -0.49 5.02
CA GLU A 102 3.17 -0.19 5.23
C GLU A 102 3.48 1.29 5.02
N TYR A 103 3.00 1.86 3.91
CA TYR A 103 3.15 3.29 3.64
C TYR A 103 2.55 4.15 4.76
N LYS A 104 1.34 3.83 5.21
CA LYS A 104 0.69 4.53 6.32
C LYS A 104 1.48 4.42 7.62
N ALA A 105 2.02 3.23 7.93
CA ALA A 105 2.83 3.00 9.13
C ALA A 105 4.14 3.79 9.11
N THR A 106 4.82 3.88 7.96
CA THR A 106 6.05 4.69 7.83
C THR A 106 5.78 6.19 8.04
N LEU A 107 4.68 6.71 7.52
CA LEU A 107 4.26 8.10 7.73
C LEU A 107 3.93 8.38 9.21
N GLU A 108 3.24 7.45 9.87
CA GLU A 108 2.96 7.57 11.31
C GLU A 108 4.25 7.52 12.14
N ASN A 109 5.19 6.65 11.78
CA ASN A 109 6.52 6.59 12.42
C ASN A 109 7.26 7.92 12.28
N GLN A 110 7.28 8.50 11.08
CA GLN A 110 7.90 9.80 10.85
C GLN A 110 7.24 10.90 11.68
N LYS A 111 5.90 10.91 11.76
CA LYS A 111 5.15 11.85 12.61
C LYS A 111 5.49 11.68 14.09
N ARG A 112 5.57 10.44 14.57
CA ARG A 112 6.00 10.13 15.95
C ARG A 112 7.43 10.56 16.21
N GLU A 113 8.34 10.37 15.25
CA GLU A 113 9.73 10.82 15.36
C GLU A 113 9.82 12.34 15.49
N ILE A 114 9.09 13.09 14.65
CA ILE A 114 9.02 14.56 14.73
C ILE A 114 8.46 15.00 16.09
N LEU A 115 7.36 14.39 16.54
CA LEU A 115 6.74 14.72 17.83
C LEU A 115 7.64 14.37 19.03
N SER A 116 8.33 13.23 18.98
CA SER A 116 9.27 12.82 20.02
C SER A 116 10.50 13.73 20.09
N LYS A 117 10.96 14.26 18.95
CA LYS A 117 12.02 15.27 18.90
C LYS A 117 11.58 16.64 19.45
N GLN A 118 10.28 16.94 19.41
CA GLN A 118 9.70 18.16 19.97
C GLN A 118 9.39 18.05 21.48
N THR A 119 9.42 16.85 22.05
CA THR A 119 9.27 16.67 23.50
C THR A 119 10.65 16.62 24.15
N PRO A 120 11.07 17.61 24.97
CA PRO A 120 12.32 17.48 25.70
C PRO A 120 12.22 16.27 26.63
N LYS A 121 13.18 15.35 26.51
CA LYS A 121 13.34 14.18 27.39
C LYS A 121 13.49 14.64 28.83
N GLN A 122 12.41 14.62 29.60
CA GLN A 122 12.49 14.50 31.04
C GLN A 122 12.29 13.03 31.38
N VAL A 123 13.38 12.39 31.79
CA VAL A 123 13.46 11.02 32.24
C VAL A 123 12.80 10.92 33.63
N GLU A 124 11.86 9.98 33.75
CA GLU A 124 11.31 9.30 34.95
C GLU A 124 10.89 10.20 36.14
N LYS A 125 9.68 10.10 36.69
CA LYS A 125 9.04 8.90 37.23
C LYS A 125 7.65 9.31 37.77
N ASP A 126 6.77 8.31 37.84
CA ASP A 126 5.49 8.28 38.56
C ASP A 126 4.26 8.95 37.90
N ALA A 127 3.43 8.06 37.36
CA ALA A 127 2.02 8.28 37.16
C ALA A 127 1.31 8.31 38.53
N SER A 128 0.92 9.50 38.99
CA SER A 128 -0.35 9.73 39.69
C SER A 128 -0.58 11.23 39.87
N GLU A 129 -1.79 11.67 39.55
CA GLU A 129 -2.46 12.87 40.07
C GLU A 129 -1.98 14.29 39.68
N LEU A 130 -2.78 14.89 38.80
CA LEU A 130 -3.48 16.17 39.05
C LEU A 130 -2.65 17.48 39.07
N THR A 131 -2.30 17.95 37.87
CA THR A 131 -2.37 19.34 37.33
C THR A 131 -1.87 20.58 38.11
N ASN A 132 -1.45 20.50 39.38
CA ASN A 132 -0.85 21.62 40.14
C ASN A 132 0.66 21.43 40.40
N ASP A 133 1.16 20.20 40.31
CA ASP A 133 2.54 19.85 40.68
C ASP A 133 3.58 20.24 39.62
N LYS A 134 3.17 20.50 38.37
CA LYS A 134 4.10 20.86 37.28
C LYS A 134 4.79 22.21 37.52
N PHE A 135 4.09 23.18 38.10
CA PHE A 135 4.68 24.48 38.44
C PHE A 135 5.63 24.35 39.63
N ASP A 136 5.30 23.52 40.61
CA ASP A 136 6.15 23.28 41.78
C ASP A 136 7.40 22.49 41.42
N VAL A 137 7.27 21.45 40.58
CA VAL A 137 8.40 20.70 40.02
C VAL A 137 9.28 21.58 39.14
N SER A 138 8.69 22.45 38.31
CA SER A 138 9.45 23.39 37.47
C SER A 138 10.19 24.45 38.30
N LEU A 139 9.54 25.02 39.33
CA LEU A 139 10.16 25.98 40.24
C LEU A 139 11.28 25.32 41.05
N ARG A 140 11.03 24.13 41.58
CA ARG A 140 12.01 23.32 42.31
C ARG A 140 13.22 22.98 41.44
N GLN A 141 13.00 22.63 40.18
CA GLN A 141 14.07 22.38 39.22
C GLN A 141 14.87 23.66 38.91
N ALA A 142 14.21 24.81 38.78
CA ALA A 142 14.90 26.10 38.60
C ALA A 142 15.75 26.46 39.82
N ILE A 143 15.23 26.27 41.03
CA ILE A 143 15.97 26.52 42.29
C ILE A 143 17.20 25.62 42.39
N TYR A 144 17.06 24.31 42.16
CA TYR A 144 18.21 23.39 42.20
C TYR A 144 19.25 23.72 41.13
N LYS A 145 18.83 24.12 39.92
CA LYS A 145 19.72 24.56 38.84
C LYS A 145 20.49 25.82 39.23
N THR A 146 19.83 26.81 39.85
CA THR A 146 20.51 28.01 40.34
C THR A 146 21.50 27.70 41.46
N ILE A 147 21.18 26.78 42.36
CA ILE A 147 22.11 26.36 43.43
C ILE A 147 23.35 25.71 42.82
N GLU A 148 23.18 24.77 41.87
CA GLU A 148 24.28 24.09 41.20
C GLU A 148 25.17 25.06 40.40
N GLU A 149 24.56 26.02 39.69
CA GLU A 149 25.29 27.07 38.96
C GLU A 149 26.12 27.96 39.89
N GLN A 150 25.58 28.31 41.06
CA GLN A 150 26.28 29.13 42.05
C GLN A 150 27.36 28.33 42.81
N ASP A 151 27.15 27.05 43.09
CA ASP A 151 28.18 26.17 43.68
C ASP A 151 29.36 25.96 42.72
N SER A 152 29.11 25.94 41.41
CA SER A 152 30.15 25.95 40.39
C SER A 152 31.00 27.23 40.43
N LEU A 153 30.37 28.39 40.69
CA LEU A 153 31.07 29.66 40.90
C LEU A 153 31.83 29.68 42.24
N LEU A 154 31.28 29.10 43.30
CA LEU A 154 32.00 28.91 44.56
C LEU A 154 33.22 28.01 44.38
N THR A 155 33.14 26.98 43.52
CA THR A 155 34.28 26.13 43.17
C THR A 155 35.37 26.92 42.44
N LEU A 156 34.98 27.90 41.62
CA LEU A 156 35.90 28.80 40.92
C LEU A 156 36.56 29.82 41.86
N ILE A 157 35.84 30.26 42.91
CA ILE A 157 36.31 31.25 43.90
C ILE A 157 37.10 30.59 45.04
N SER A 158 36.81 29.33 45.37
CA SER A 158 37.41 28.60 46.49
C SER A 158 38.80 28.01 46.19
N VAL A 159 39.58 28.59 45.27
CA VAL A 159 40.96 28.16 45.03
C VAL A 159 41.83 28.52 46.25
N PRO A 160 42.32 27.55 47.04
CA PRO A 160 43.44 27.79 47.92
C PRO A 160 44.69 27.61 47.06
N ASN A 161 45.31 28.75 46.73
CA ASN A 161 46.73 28.92 46.38
C ASN A 161 47.53 27.60 46.33
N ASN A 162 47.51 26.89 45.20
CA ASN A 162 48.37 25.75 44.94
C ASN A 162 48.72 25.73 43.45
N GLU A 163 49.97 26.11 43.20
CA GLU A 163 50.77 25.72 42.05
C GLU A 163 50.58 24.21 41.77
N ASP A 164 50.70 23.79 40.51
CA ASP A 164 50.60 22.39 40.04
C ASP A 164 49.19 21.87 39.66
N LYS A 165 48.62 22.42 38.59
CA LYS A 165 47.82 21.61 37.66
C LYS A 165 47.97 22.17 36.25
N ALA A 166 48.55 21.34 35.37
CA ALA A 166 48.63 21.63 33.94
C ALA A 166 47.21 21.87 33.38
N PHE A 167 46.87 23.14 33.20
CA PHE A 167 45.70 23.54 32.45
C PHE A 167 45.86 23.00 31.02
N LYS A 168 44.99 22.08 30.60
CA LYS A 168 44.85 21.75 29.18
C LYS A 168 44.39 23.04 28.50
N TYR A 169 45.30 23.67 27.76
CA TYR A 169 45.01 24.87 27.00
C TYR A 169 43.78 24.65 26.10
N PRO A 170 42.88 25.64 25.98
CA PRO A 170 41.86 25.64 24.94
C PRO A 170 42.55 25.41 23.58
N LYS A 171 42.00 24.50 22.76
CA LYS A 171 42.54 24.19 21.43
C LYS A 171 42.77 25.48 20.64
N ASP A 172 43.96 25.62 20.06
CA ASP A 172 44.35 26.80 19.29
C ASP A 172 43.34 27.04 18.16
N ALA A 173 42.95 28.30 17.97
CA ALA A 173 41.94 28.68 16.99
C ALA A 173 42.34 28.25 15.58
N VAL A 174 43.65 28.22 15.28
CA VAL A 174 44.18 27.72 14.01
C VAL A 174 43.86 26.24 13.82
N THR A 175 44.08 25.40 14.84
CA THR A 175 43.78 23.96 14.80
C THR A 175 42.28 23.71 14.61
N VAL A 176 41.43 24.46 15.33
CA VAL A 176 39.96 24.35 15.18
C VAL A 176 39.52 24.73 13.77
N ILE A 177 40.10 25.77 13.18
CA ILE A 177 39.79 26.20 11.81
C ILE A 177 40.22 25.15 10.80
N GLU A 178 41.37 24.50 10.97
CA GLU A 178 41.83 23.43 10.07
C GLU A 178 41.00 22.15 10.19
N GLU A 179 40.65 21.73 11.40
CA GLU A 179 39.72 20.63 11.64
C GLU A 179 38.37 20.92 10.96
N LEU A 180 37.82 22.13 11.14
CA LEU A 180 36.56 22.54 10.53
C LEU A 180 36.63 22.59 9.01
N LYS A 181 37.72 23.09 8.42
CA LYS A 181 37.94 23.07 6.96
C LYS A 181 37.98 21.64 6.42
N THR A 182 38.64 20.74 7.13
CA THR A 182 38.75 19.32 6.75
C THR A 182 37.38 18.66 6.78
N VAL A 183 36.61 18.85 7.85
CA VAL A 183 35.24 18.32 7.97
C VAL A 183 34.33 18.92 6.90
N ASN A 184 34.43 20.23 6.62
CA ASN A 184 33.61 20.85 5.58
C ASN A 184 33.96 20.31 4.18
N CYS A 185 35.24 20.03 3.92
CA CYS A 185 35.68 19.37 2.70
C CYS A 185 35.10 17.96 2.58
N GLN A 186 35.19 17.15 3.64
CA GLN A 186 34.62 15.81 3.69
C GLN A 186 33.10 15.83 3.47
N LEU A 187 32.40 16.78 4.08
CA LEU A 187 30.96 16.96 3.91
C LEU A 187 30.61 17.30 2.45
N ARG A 188 31.35 18.22 1.82
CA ARG A 188 31.13 18.56 0.40
C ARG A 188 31.39 17.36 -0.51
N CYS A 189 32.44 16.60 -0.26
CA CYS A 189 32.73 15.37 -1.01
C CYS A 189 31.60 14.34 -0.85
N LEU A 190 31.12 14.12 0.38
CA LEU A 190 30.01 13.19 0.64
C LEU A 190 28.72 13.64 -0.05
N VAL A 191 28.38 14.93 0.04
CA VAL A 191 27.22 15.50 -0.67
C VAL A 191 27.37 15.29 -2.17
N GLY A 192 28.55 15.52 -2.74
CA GLY A 192 28.83 15.22 -4.15
C GLY A 192 28.56 13.76 -4.51
N THR A 193 29.09 12.82 -3.72
CA THR A 193 28.85 11.39 -3.93
C THR A 193 27.37 11.03 -3.85
N LEU A 194 26.64 11.57 -2.86
CA LEU A 194 25.20 11.31 -2.71
C LEU A 194 24.39 11.87 -3.88
N LEU A 195 24.75 13.06 -4.39
CA LEU A 195 24.11 13.63 -5.59
C LEU A 195 24.37 12.76 -6.83
N SER A 196 25.59 12.28 -7.03
CA SER A 196 25.90 11.36 -8.14
C SER A 196 25.18 10.02 -8.01
N GLN A 197 25.03 9.50 -6.78
CA GLN A 197 24.25 8.29 -6.53
C GLN A 197 22.76 8.50 -6.80
N LEU A 198 22.22 9.66 -6.45
CA LEU A 198 20.84 10.03 -6.73
C LEU A 198 20.60 10.11 -8.24
N GLU A 199 21.45 10.82 -8.98
CA GLU A 199 21.37 10.94 -10.44
C GLU A 199 21.43 9.57 -11.12
N ALA A 200 22.33 8.68 -10.68
CA ALA A 200 22.42 7.31 -11.20
C ALA A 200 21.14 6.50 -10.95
N LYS A 201 20.50 6.68 -9.78
CA LYS A 201 19.25 6.00 -9.44
C LYS A 201 18.05 6.56 -10.20
N GLU A 202 17.99 7.87 -10.41
CA GLU A 202 16.97 8.51 -11.25
C GLU A 202 17.09 8.04 -12.71
N GLU A 203 18.30 7.85 -13.21
CA GLU A 203 18.54 7.28 -14.53
C GLU A 203 18.05 5.82 -14.63
N GLU A 204 18.37 4.98 -13.64
CA GLU A 204 17.91 3.59 -13.57
C GLU A 204 16.37 3.52 -13.56
N VAL A 205 15.71 4.36 -12.76
CA VAL A 205 14.25 4.46 -12.74
C VAL A 205 13.70 4.89 -14.08
N ARG A 206 14.32 5.87 -14.75
CA ARG A 206 13.91 6.32 -16.08
C ARG A 206 13.98 5.18 -17.09
N GLN A 207 15.07 4.41 -17.09
CA GLN A 207 15.26 3.26 -17.97
C GLN A 207 14.24 2.16 -17.69
N LEU A 208 13.99 1.81 -16.42
CA LEU A 208 12.98 0.82 -16.06
C LEU A 208 11.56 1.27 -16.44
N THR A 209 11.27 2.56 -16.29
CA THR A 209 9.98 3.15 -16.69
C THR A 209 9.81 3.11 -18.20
N GLU A 210 10.86 3.42 -18.96
CA GLU A 210 10.86 3.31 -20.42
C GLU A 210 10.70 1.86 -20.88
N GLN A 211 11.38 0.91 -20.23
CA GLN A 211 11.21 -0.53 -20.51
C GLN A 211 9.79 -1.00 -20.21
N LEU A 212 9.19 -0.57 -19.10
CA LEU A 212 7.81 -0.91 -18.75
C LEU A 212 6.83 -0.32 -19.76
N HIS A 213 7.05 0.93 -20.19
CA HIS A 213 6.27 1.56 -21.25
C HIS A 213 6.42 0.84 -22.60
N ALA A 214 7.62 0.40 -22.97
CA ALA A 214 7.87 -0.37 -24.18
C ALA A 214 7.23 -1.77 -24.14
N VAL A 215 7.24 -2.43 -22.98
CA VAL A 215 6.51 -3.70 -22.78
C VAL A 215 5.00 -3.48 -22.89
N ASN A 216 4.48 -2.38 -22.33
CA ASN A 216 3.06 -2.02 -22.41
C ASN A 216 2.61 -1.74 -23.87
N LEU A 217 3.39 -0.99 -24.65
CA LEU A 217 3.11 -0.74 -26.08
C LEU A 217 3.13 -2.02 -26.94
N ASN A 218 3.92 -3.03 -26.55
CA ASN A 218 3.94 -4.33 -27.22
C ASN A 218 2.69 -5.17 -26.90
N ASP A 219 2.03 -4.94 -25.76
CA ASP A 219 0.75 -5.54 -25.42
C ASP A 219 -0.42 -4.84 -26.12
N ASP A 220 -0.36 -3.51 -26.28
CA ASP A 220 -1.33 -2.74 -27.08
C ASP A 220 -1.27 -3.07 -28.58
N SER A 221 -0.09 -3.40 -29.12
CA SER A 221 0.04 -3.86 -30.52
C SER A 221 -0.64 -5.20 -30.80
N ARG A 222 -0.99 -6.00 -29.77
CA ARG A 222 -1.79 -7.22 -29.90
C ARG A 222 -3.30 -6.96 -29.82
N LEU A 223 -3.72 -5.80 -29.30
CA LEU A 223 -5.13 -5.43 -29.25
C LEU A 223 -5.62 -4.85 -30.59
N ASP A 224 -4.76 -4.21 -31.38
CA ASP A 224 -5.15 -3.63 -32.67
C ASP A 224 -5.16 -4.62 -33.86
N THR A 225 -4.58 -5.82 -33.70
CA THR A 225 -4.57 -6.85 -34.76
C THR A 225 -5.79 -7.79 -34.74
N HIS A 226 -6.68 -7.67 -33.74
CA HIS A 226 -7.93 -8.43 -33.66
C HIS A 226 -9.19 -7.58 -33.93
N SER A 227 -9.06 -6.48 -34.68
CA SER A 227 -10.20 -5.95 -35.42
C SER A 227 -10.60 -6.94 -36.50
N LEU A 228 -11.38 -7.96 -36.11
CA LEU A 228 -12.12 -8.81 -37.03
C LEU A 228 -12.83 -7.89 -38.02
N ARG A 229 -12.48 -8.04 -39.30
CA ARG A 229 -13.13 -7.41 -40.44
C ARG A 229 -14.59 -7.91 -40.51
N LEU A 230 -15.42 -7.40 -39.62
CA LEU A 230 -16.86 -7.60 -39.62
C LEU A 230 -17.46 -6.67 -40.67
N ALA A 231 -18.43 -7.19 -41.43
CA ALA A 231 -19.14 -6.42 -42.44
C ALA A 231 -19.76 -5.15 -41.83
N PRO A 232 -19.82 -4.02 -42.56
CA PRO A 232 -20.44 -2.80 -42.06
C PRO A 232 -21.87 -3.09 -41.61
N LEU A 233 -22.17 -2.78 -40.34
CA LEU A 233 -23.52 -2.91 -39.79
C LEU A 233 -24.47 -1.99 -40.58
N PRO A 234 -25.73 -2.43 -40.82
CA PRO A 234 -26.71 -1.58 -41.49
C PRO A 234 -26.92 -0.27 -40.70
N PRO A 235 -27.15 0.86 -41.39
CA PRO A 235 -27.32 2.15 -40.73
C PRO A 235 -28.50 2.05 -39.76
N LEU A 236 -28.21 2.29 -38.48
CA LEU A 236 -29.22 2.28 -37.43
C LEU A 236 -30.25 3.37 -37.71
N THR A 237 -31.53 3.01 -37.63
CA THR A 237 -32.63 3.98 -37.65
C THR A 237 -32.39 5.03 -36.57
N PRO A 238 -32.50 6.34 -36.87
CA PRO A 238 -32.29 7.38 -35.87
C PRO A 238 -33.17 7.13 -34.65
N LEU A 239 -32.55 7.09 -33.47
CA LEU A 239 -33.28 6.99 -32.21
C LEU A 239 -34.00 8.33 -32.00
N GLU A 240 -35.31 8.37 -32.24
CA GLU A 240 -36.12 9.53 -31.87
C GLU A 240 -36.06 9.67 -30.35
N MET A 241 -35.41 10.72 -29.88
CA MET A 241 -35.43 11.05 -28.46
C MET A 241 -36.86 11.47 -28.09
N PRO A 242 -37.43 10.95 -26.99
CA PRO A 242 -38.74 11.41 -26.53
C PRO A 242 -38.70 12.91 -26.28
N LEU A 243 -39.70 13.63 -26.82
CA LEU A 243 -39.90 15.06 -26.57
C LEU A 243 -40.29 15.23 -25.10
N PHE A 244 -39.31 15.58 -24.27
CA PHE A 244 -39.57 16.01 -22.90
C PHE A 244 -40.05 17.47 -22.92
N ASP A 245 -41.34 17.68 -22.67
CA ASP A 245 -41.90 19.00 -22.43
C ASP A 245 -41.50 19.48 -21.02
N PHE A 246 -40.46 20.32 -20.95
CA PHE A 246 -40.05 20.98 -19.70
C PHE A 246 -40.81 22.29 -19.43
N THR A 247 -41.95 22.51 -20.10
CA THR A 247 -42.81 23.67 -19.86
C THR A 247 -44.13 23.23 -19.25
N SER A 248 -44.07 22.85 -17.98
CA SER A 248 -45.26 22.80 -17.12
C SER A 248 -44.90 23.55 -15.85
N THR A 249 -45.27 24.82 -15.84
CA THR A 249 -45.29 25.72 -14.68
C THR A 249 -46.25 25.24 -13.62
#